data_AF-A0A9D4K5W2-F1
#
_entry.id   AF-A0A9D4K5W2-F1
#
_cell.length_a   1.000
_cell.length_b   1.000
_cell.length_c   1.000
_cell.angle_alpha   90.00
_cell.angle_beta   90.00
_cell.angle_gamma   90.00
#
_symmetry.space_group_name_H-M   'P 1'
#
loop_
_entity.id
_entity.type
_entity.pdbx_description
1 polymer ?
#
loop_
_entity_poly.entity_id
_entity_poly.type
_entity_poly.pdbx_seq_one_letter_code
_entity_poly.pdbx_strand_id
1 'polypeptide(L)'
;MKVTKSTTSYFEFLNPLHPFVWFCTIGALLFVIIVLYVLERIGNINRTDYPSISFKECFWFVFGSLLHGSTDASPSTLSGRILTASWWFFALILILSYTANLTAFLSVKTINTPIKTVTDLASQTRIKYGTVKSSGTSGFLKNTDIEHFAKMWAQMSEIEPSSMVDTSEVGFKKVKEGNYAFIWDTTVNKYKTIEDCDLMEIGPPFDPQGLGISVPTGATYTEEFSMAILKLNDTGRISEMERKYVTILFSNHSGYYILTYLT
;
A
#
# COMPACT_ATOMS: atom_id res chain seq x y z
N MET A 1 13.83 -5.25 -3.82
CA MET A 1 13.74 -3.85 -4.33
C MET A 1 13.60 -2.90 -3.15
N LYS A 2 13.86 -1.59 -3.31
CA LYS A 2 13.61 -0.60 -2.25
C LYS A 2 12.12 -0.29 -2.14
N VAL A 3 11.59 -0.20 -0.92
CA VAL A 3 10.21 0.23 -0.67
C VAL A 3 10.01 1.64 -1.23
N THR A 4 9.05 1.78 -2.13
CA THR A 4 8.68 3.08 -2.70
C THR A 4 7.95 3.89 -1.64
N LYS A 5 8.54 5.00 -1.19
CA LYS A 5 7.86 5.96 -0.34
C LYS A 5 6.85 6.74 -1.20
N SER A 6 5.57 6.73 -0.82
CA SER A 6 4.56 7.53 -1.48
C SER A 6 4.93 9.00 -1.37
N THR A 7 4.94 9.72 -2.49
CA THR A 7 5.09 11.17 -2.49
C THR A 7 3.87 11.77 -1.83
N THR A 8 4.05 12.36 -0.65
CA THR A 8 2.98 13.05 0.07
C THR A 8 2.44 14.18 -0.80
N SER A 9 1.21 14.04 -1.29
CA SER A 9 0.53 15.11 -2.02
C SER A 9 -0.20 16.00 -1.02
N TYR A 10 -0.09 17.32 -1.16
CA TYR A 10 -0.71 18.28 -0.24
C TYR A 10 -2.23 18.14 -0.13
N PHE A 11 -2.90 17.54 -1.13
CA PHE A 11 -4.35 17.37 -1.21
C PHE A 11 -4.84 15.95 -0.91
N GLU A 12 -4.05 15.13 -0.21
CA GLU A 12 -4.46 13.77 0.18
C GLU A 12 -5.77 13.71 0.97
N PHE A 13 -6.13 14.78 1.68
CA PHE A 13 -7.38 14.87 2.43
C PHE A 13 -8.65 14.89 1.55
N LEU A 14 -8.55 15.23 0.26
CA LEU A 14 -9.70 15.24 -0.67
C LEU A 14 -9.91 13.89 -1.38
N ASN A 15 -8.87 13.05 -1.42
CA ASN A 15 -8.90 11.73 -2.08
C ASN A 15 -9.90 10.71 -1.51
N PRO A 16 -10.29 10.74 -0.22
CA PRO A 16 -11.25 9.76 0.32
C PRO A 16 -12.64 9.83 -0.32
N LEU A 17 -12.96 10.94 -1.00
CA LEU A 17 -14.25 11.13 -1.65
C LEU A 17 -14.04 11.39 -3.15
N HIS A 18 -14.83 10.70 -3.98
CA HIS A 18 -14.74 10.84 -5.43
C HIS A 18 -15.05 12.30 -5.86
N PRO A 19 -14.29 12.90 -6.81
CA PRO A 19 -14.50 14.27 -7.26
C PRO A 19 -15.95 14.58 -7.67
N PHE A 20 -16.65 13.60 -8.24
CA PHE A 20 -18.06 13.72 -8.59
C PHE A 20 -18.95 14.10 -7.39
N VAL A 21 -18.72 13.50 -6.21
CA VAL A 21 -19.53 13.76 -5.02
C VAL A 21 -19.29 15.19 -4.52
N TRP A 22 -18.06 15.70 -4.61
CA TRP A 22 -17.76 17.10 -4.31
C TRP A 22 -18.54 18.09 -5.19
N PHE A 23 -18.68 17.78 -6.48
CA PHE A 23 -19.50 18.61 -7.36
C PHE A 23 -20.99 18.51 -7.00
N CYS A 24 -21.48 17.32 -6.65
CA CYS A 24 -22.86 17.13 -6.19
C CYS A 24 -23.14 17.89 -4.87
N THR A 25 -22.20 17.92 -3.92
CA THR A 25 -22.40 18.64 -2.65
C THR A 25 -22.44 20.15 -2.85
N ILE A 26 -21.58 20.71 -3.70
CA ILE A 26 -21.62 22.13 -4.07
C ILE A 26 -22.95 22.45 -4.76
N GLY A 27 -23.40 21.60 -5.69
CA GLY A 27 -24.69 21.77 -6.37
C GLY A 27 -25.88 21.73 -5.41
N ALA A 28 -25.90 20.76 -4.49
CA ALA A 28 -26.95 20.64 -3.46
C ALA A 28 -26.95 21.85 -2.50
N LEU A 29 -25.78 22.35 -2.13
CA LEU A 29 -25.63 23.54 -1.28
C LEU A 29 -26.24 24.78 -1.96
N LEU A 30 -25.91 25.02 -3.23
CA LEU A 30 -26.49 26.13 -4.00
C LEU A 30 -28.01 25.99 -4.15
N PHE A 31 -28.49 24.78 -4.41
CA PHE A 31 -29.92 24.49 -4.52
C PHE A 31 -30.67 24.84 -3.23
N VAL A 32 -30.17 24.38 -2.08
CA VAL A 32 -30.80 24.67 -0.77
C VAL A 32 -30.78 26.15 -0.44
N ILE A 33 -29.71 26.88 -0.77
CA ILE A 33 -29.65 28.34 -0.58
C ILE A 33 -30.75 29.04 -1.39
N ILE A 34 -30.92 28.68 -2.67
CA ILE A 34 -31.93 29.30 -3.54
C ILE A 34 -33.33 28.99 -3.03
N VAL A 35 -33.61 27.73 -2.70
CA VAL A 35 -34.95 27.33 -2.21
C VAL A 35 -35.25 27.98 -0.86
N LEU A 36 -34.30 28.02 0.07
CA LEU A 36 -34.48 28.66 1.36
C LEU A 36 -34.74 30.16 1.21
N TYR A 37 -33.99 30.84 0.33
CA TYR A 37 -34.19 32.26 0.04
C TYR A 37 -35.59 32.54 -0.54
N VAL A 38 -36.07 31.72 -1.48
CA VAL A 38 -37.40 31.85 -2.07
C VAL A 38 -38.50 31.61 -1.03
N LEU A 39 -38.36 30.58 -0.20
CA LEU A 39 -39.33 30.25 0.85
C LEU A 39 -39.44 31.37 1.90
N GLU A 40 -38.32 31.91 2.36
CA GLU A 40 -38.33 33.04 3.29
C GLU A 40 -38.86 34.32 2.63
N ARG A 41 -38.55 34.57 1.34
CA ARG A 41 -39.10 35.72 0.61
C ARG A 41 -40.62 35.63 0.47
N ILE A 42 -41.16 34.47 0.13
CA ILE A 42 -42.61 34.25 -0.01
C ILE A 42 -43.30 34.30 1.37
N GLY A 43 -42.72 33.67 2.39
CA GLY A 43 -43.27 33.67 3.74
C GLY A 43 -43.33 35.06 4.38
N ASN A 44 -42.37 35.94 4.04
CA ASN A 44 -42.29 37.30 4.54
C ASN A 44 -43.25 38.28 3.83
N ILE A 45 -43.86 37.91 2.70
CA ILE A 45 -44.90 38.73 2.05
C ILE A 45 -46.13 38.90 2.97
N ASN A 46 -46.40 37.90 3.82
CA ASN A 46 -47.59 37.85 4.68
C ASN A 46 -47.33 38.24 6.14
N ARG A 47 -46.08 38.53 6.54
CA ARG A 47 -45.70 38.81 7.92
C ARG A 47 -44.69 39.96 7.99
N THR A 48 -45.08 41.11 8.55
CA THR A 48 -44.21 42.30 8.69
C THR A 48 -43.36 42.31 9.97
N ASP A 49 -43.60 41.36 10.89
CA ASP A 49 -42.97 41.34 12.23
C ASP A 49 -41.58 40.68 12.26
N TYR A 50 -41.15 40.02 11.19
CA TYR A 50 -39.86 39.32 11.15
C TYR A 50 -38.85 40.05 10.25
N PRO A 51 -37.59 40.21 10.69
CA PRO A 51 -36.56 40.81 9.85
C PRO A 51 -36.34 39.95 8.60
N SER A 52 -36.30 40.60 7.44
CA SER A 52 -36.02 39.91 6.17
C SER A 52 -34.58 39.40 6.14
N ILE A 53 -34.40 38.08 6.08
CA ILE A 53 -33.09 37.44 5.97
C ILE A 53 -32.46 37.82 4.62
N SER A 54 -31.23 38.31 4.64
CA SER A 54 -30.46 38.65 3.43
C SER A 54 -29.93 37.39 2.74
N PHE A 55 -29.70 37.43 1.42
CA PHE A 55 -29.11 36.30 0.68
C PHE A 55 -27.76 35.86 1.27
N LYS A 56 -26.96 36.82 1.76
CA LYS A 56 -25.67 36.55 2.42
C LYS A 56 -25.85 35.76 3.72
N GLU A 57 -26.90 36.05 4.47
CA GLU A 57 -27.21 35.35 5.72
C GLU A 57 -27.72 33.94 5.44
N CYS A 58 -28.54 33.75 4.40
CA CYS A 58 -28.92 32.40 3.92
C CYS A 58 -27.71 31.59 3.46
N PHE A 59 -26.79 32.19 2.70
CA PHE A 59 -25.55 31.54 2.29
C PHE A 59 -24.74 31.10 3.51
N TRP A 60 -24.51 32.03 4.45
CA TRP A 60 -23.73 31.75 5.66
C TRP A 60 -24.41 30.71 6.56
N PHE A 61 -25.75 30.71 6.63
CA PHE A 61 -26.55 29.72 7.35
C PHE A 61 -26.38 28.31 6.78
N VAL A 62 -26.58 28.14 5.47
CA VAL A 62 -26.50 26.82 4.82
C VAL A 62 -25.05 26.31 4.80
N PHE A 63 -24.09 27.20 4.57
CA PHE A 63 -22.67 26.84 4.63
C PHE A 63 -22.23 26.50 6.08
N GLY A 64 -22.66 27.29 7.06
CA GLY A 64 -22.37 27.07 8.48
C GLY A 64 -22.96 25.76 9.00
N SER A 65 -24.20 25.44 8.63
CA SER A 65 -24.84 24.17 9.01
C SER A 65 -24.12 22.93 8.46
N LEU A 66 -23.44 23.03 7.30
CA LEU A 66 -22.58 21.96 6.76
C LEU A 66 -21.33 21.75 7.61
N LEU A 67 -20.78 22.81 8.19
CA LEU A 67 -19.55 22.77 9.01
C LEU A 67 -19.83 22.56 10.51
N HIS A 68 -21.06 22.19 10.89
CA HIS A 68 -21.54 22.16 12.28
C HIS A 68 -21.39 23.51 13.02
N GLY A 69 -21.34 24.63 12.29
CA GLY A 69 -21.36 25.97 12.86
C GLY A 69 -22.77 26.37 13.28
N SER A 70 -22.93 26.88 14.50
CA SER A 70 -24.16 27.56 14.91
C SER A 70 -24.19 28.96 14.29
N THR A 71 -25.33 29.33 13.73
CA THR A 71 -25.55 30.66 13.14
C THR A 71 -26.70 31.36 13.84
N ASP A 72 -26.55 32.67 14.05
CA ASP A 72 -27.55 33.48 14.78
C ASP A 72 -28.84 33.72 13.98
N ALA A 73 -28.78 33.59 12.65
CA ALA A 73 -29.95 33.62 11.78
C ALA A 73 -30.63 32.24 11.74
N SER A 74 -31.95 32.18 11.95
CA SER A 74 -32.73 30.94 11.88
C SER A 74 -33.99 31.17 11.03
N PRO A 75 -34.40 30.21 10.19
CA PRO A 75 -35.57 30.38 9.33
C PRO A 75 -36.83 30.59 10.16
N SER A 76 -37.57 31.62 9.77
CA SER A 76 -38.79 32.05 10.45
C SER A 76 -39.99 31.19 10.05
N THR A 77 -39.97 30.63 8.84
CA THR A 77 -41.08 29.87 8.26
C THR A 77 -41.05 28.39 8.66
N LEU A 78 -42.24 27.78 8.83
CA LEU A 78 -42.36 26.34 9.11
C LEU A 78 -41.73 25.49 7.98
N SER A 79 -41.97 25.88 6.73
CA SER A 79 -41.39 25.21 5.55
C SER A 79 -39.87 25.34 5.49
N GLY A 80 -39.31 26.51 5.82
CA GLY A 80 -37.86 26.72 5.89
C GLY A 80 -37.19 25.90 6.99
N ARG A 81 -37.88 25.69 8.12
CA ARG A 81 -37.42 24.80 9.21
C ARG A 81 -37.39 23.33 8.79
N ILE A 82 -38.42 22.85 8.08
CA ILE A 82 -38.45 21.47 7.57
C ILE A 82 -37.33 21.26 6.54
N LEU A 83 -37.13 22.22 5.63
CA LEU A 83 -36.03 22.18 4.66
C LEU A 83 -34.67 22.13 5.37
N THR A 84 -34.47 22.97 6.38
CA THR A 84 -33.24 23.01 7.17
C THR A 84 -33.00 21.69 7.92
N ALA A 85 -34.05 21.09 8.49
CA ALA A 85 -33.93 19.78 9.15
C ALA A 85 -33.51 18.68 8.16
N SER A 86 -34.08 18.68 6.95
CA SER A 86 -33.69 17.74 5.90
C SER A 86 -32.25 17.95 5.41
N TRP A 87 -31.82 19.22 5.27
CA TRP A 87 -30.44 19.57 4.94
C TRP A 87 -29.48 19.14 6.03
N TRP A 88 -29.86 19.31 7.29
CA TRP A 88 -29.02 18.92 8.42
C TRP A 88 -28.85 17.40 8.48
N PHE A 89 -29.91 16.63 8.21
CA PHE A 89 -29.81 15.17 8.08
C PHE A 89 -28.88 14.75 6.93
N PHE A 90 -28.95 15.41 5.78
CA PHE A 90 -28.04 15.19 4.67
C PHE A 90 -26.58 15.52 5.04
N ALA A 91 -26.33 16.65 5.69
CA ALA A 91 -25.01 17.07 6.14
C ALA A 91 -24.41 16.07 7.14
N LEU A 92 -25.21 15.56 8.08
CA LEU A 92 -24.76 14.52 9.02
C LEU A 92 -24.31 13.26 8.28
N ILE A 93 -25.10 12.76 7.33
CA ILE A 93 -24.73 11.57 6.53
C ILE A 93 -23.44 11.81 5.74
N LEU A 94 -23.29 13.01 5.16
CA LEU A 94 -22.09 13.38 4.40
C LEU A 94 -20.83 13.34 5.29
N ILE A 95 -20.88 13.98 6.45
CA ILE A 95 -19.74 14.07 7.38
C ILE A 95 -19.37 12.69 7.93
N LEU A 96 -20.36 11.87 8.27
CA LEU A 96 -20.15 10.50 8.74
C LEU A 96 -19.47 9.66 7.65
N SER A 97 -19.95 9.75 6.41
CA SER A 97 -19.37 9.01 5.28
C SER A 97 -17.95 9.48 4.96
N TYR A 98 -17.71 10.80 4.98
CA TYR A 98 -16.37 11.36 4.79
C TYR A 98 -15.41 10.88 5.90
N THR A 99 -15.85 10.92 7.16
CA THR A 99 -15.02 10.50 8.30
C THR A 99 -14.72 9.00 8.24
N ALA A 100 -15.69 8.17 7.84
CA ALA A 100 -15.48 6.74 7.66
C ALA A 100 -14.47 6.43 6.53
N ASN A 101 -14.63 7.07 5.37
CA ASN A 101 -13.73 6.88 4.23
C ASN A 101 -12.33 7.42 4.51
N LEU A 102 -12.22 8.56 5.20
CA LEU A 102 -10.95 9.12 5.65
C LEU A 102 -10.25 8.15 6.63
N THR A 103 -10.98 7.60 7.60
CA THR A 103 -10.42 6.63 8.56
C THR A 103 -9.94 5.36 7.87
N ALA A 104 -10.71 4.87 6.90
CA ALA A 104 -10.30 3.73 6.07
C ALA A 104 -9.03 4.05 5.27
N PHE A 105 -8.95 5.23 4.66
CA PHE A 105 -7.76 5.69 3.93
C PHE A 105 -6.54 5.81 4.83
N LEU A 106 -6.69 6.35 6.04
CA LEU A 106 -5.58 6.50 6.99
C LEU A 106 -5.09 5.17 7.56
N SER A 107 -5.98 4.18 7.65
CA SER A 107 -5.66 2.83 8.15
C SER A 107 -4.96 2.00 7.07
N VAL A 108 -5.23 2.25 5.79
CA VAL A 108 -4.67 1.49 4.67
C VAL A 108 -3.44 2.21 4.10
N LYS A 109 -2.26 1.77 4.50
CA LYS A 109 -1.01 2.10 3.80
C LYS A 109 -0.72 1.04 2.75
N THR A 110 -1.18 1.23 1.52
CA THR A 110 -0.83 0.32 0.42
C THR A 110 0.54 0.70 -0.14
N ILE A 111 1.50 -0.22 -0.05
CA ILE A 111 2.77 -0.12 -0.79
C ILE A 111 2.47 -0.46 -2.25
N ASN A 112 2.15 0.55 -3.05
CA ASN A 112 1.95 0.37 -4.49
C ASN A 112 3.29 0.33 -5.20
N THR A 113 3.78 -0.88 -5.45
CA THR A 113 4.93 -1.09 -6.33
C THR A 113 4.44 -1.15 -7.78
N PRO A 114 5.12 -0.47 -8.72
CA PRO A 114 4.76 -0.54 -10.13
C PRO A 114 4.98 -1.95 -10.71
N ILE A 115 5.84 -2.75 -10.08
CA ILE A 115 6.19 -4.10 -10.50
C ILE A 115 5.60 -5.12 -9.52
N LYS A 116 4.87 -6.10 -10.04
CA LYS A 116 4.29 -7.20 -9.25
C LYS A 116 4.93 -8.56 -9.52
N THR A 117 5.56 -8.74 -10.68
CA THR A 117 6.10 -10.04 -11.12
C THR A 117 7.43 -9.86 -11.83
N VAL A 118 8.25 -10.90 -11.87
CA VAL A 118 9.54 -10.89 -12.58
C VAL A 118 9.37 -10.70 -14.09
N THR A 119 8.27 -11.17 -14.66
CA THR A 119 7.92 -10.93 -16.08
C THR A 119 7.67 -9.44 -16.37
N ASP A 120 7.00 -8.76 -15.45
CA ASP A 120 6.75 -7.32 -15.51
C ASP A 120 8.08 -6.54 -15.42
N LEU A 121 8.98 -6.97 -14.51
CA LEU A 121 10.36 -6.45 -14.41
C LEU A 121 11.16 -6.64 -15.72
N ALA A 122 11.00 -7.77 -16.41
CA ALA A 122 11.66 -8.07 -17.69
C ALA A 122 11.09 -7.27 -18.87
N SER A 123 9.82 -6.88 -18.80
CA SER A 123 9.15 -6.13 -19.87
C SER A 123 9.57 -4.66 -19.92
N GLN A 124 9.88 -4.10 -18.74
CA GLN A 124 10.23 -2.69 -18.55
C GLN A 124 11.74 -2.46 -18.61
N THR A 125 12.16 -1.23 -18.94
CA THR A 125 13.58 -0.83 -19.03
C THR A 125 13.99 0.28 -18.06
N ARG A 126 13.03 0.82 -17.28
CA ARG A 126 13.23 1.94 -16.37
C ARG A 126 14.02 1.56 -15.11
N ILE A 127 13.73 0.39 -14.55
CA ILE A 127 14.36 -0.16 -13.35
C ILE A 127 15.40 -1.16 -13.81
N LYS A 128 16.66 -0.88 -13.50
CA LYS A 128 17.76 -1.79 -13.78
C LYS A 128 17.65 -2.98 -12.85
N TYR A 129 18.10 -4.14 -13.30
CA TYR A 129 18.12 -5.33 -12.48
C TYR A 129 19.39 -6.13 -12.70
N GLY A 130 19.78 -6.93 -11.71
CA GLY A 130 20.97 -7.74 -11.82
C GLY A 130 21.12 -8.73 -10.68
N THR A 131 22.08 -9.63 -10.85
CA THR A 131 22.44 -10.68 -9.90
C THR A 131 23.94 -10.65 -9.62
N VAL A 132 24.45 -11.56 -8.77
CA VAL A 132 25.90 -11.69 -8.53
C VAL A 132 26.56 -12.40 -9.71
N LYS A 133 27.69 -11.89 -10.17
CA LYS A 133 28.48 -12.50 -11.25
C LYS A 133 28.93 -13.91 -10.86
N SER A 134 28.92 -14.84 -11.83
CA SER A 134 29.36 -16.22 -11.64
C SER A 134 28.64 -16.99 -10.51
N SER A 135 27.39 -16.62 -10.22
CA SER A 135 26.52 -17.32 -9.27
C SER A 135 25.63 -18.36 -9.96
N GLY A 136 25.05 -19.28 -9.17
CA GLY A 136 24.04 -20.23 -9.67
C GLY A 136 22.87 -19.53 -10.37
N THR A 137 22.40 -18.40 -9.83
CA THR A 137 21.36 -17.56 -10.43
C THR A 137 21.78 -16.97 -11.78
N SER A 138 23.04 -16.53 -11.91
CA SER A 138 23.56 -16.05 -13.20
C SER A 138 23.67 -17.18 -14.24
N GLY A 139 24.06 -18.38 -13.81
CA GLY A 139 24.10 -19.56 -14.66
C GLY A 139 22.72 -20.00 -15.14
N PHE A 140 21.72 -19.95 -14.24
CA PHE A 140 20.32 -20.21 -14.58
C PHE A 140 19.81 -19.23 -15.64
N LEU A 141 19.99 -17.92 -15.42
CA LEU A 141 19.54 -16.89 -16.37
C LEU A 141 20.23 -16.99 -17.73
N LYS A 142 21.49 -17.43 -17.76
CA LYS A 142 22.26 -17.62 -19.01
C LYS A 142 21.82 -18.86 -19.80
N ASN A 143 21.48 -19.95 -19.11
CA ASN A 143 21.22 -21.26 -19.73
C ASN A 143 19.72 -21.58 -19.86
N THR A 144 18.84 -20.63 -19.55
CA THR A 144 17.39 -20.82 -19.62
C THR A 144 16.85 -20.72 -21.05
N ASP A 145 15.92 -21.61 -21.42
CA ASP A 145 15.21 -21.58 -22.71
C ASP A 145 13.97 -20.67 -22.69
N ILE A 146 13.66 -20.09 -21.54
CA ILE A 146 12.46 -19.28 -21.35
C ILE A 146 12.71 -17.85 -21.82
N GLU A 147 11.91 -17.41 -22.80
CA GLU A 147 12.08 -16.12 -23.51
C GLU A 147 12.27 -14.92 -22.57
N HIS A 148 11.45 -14.78 -21.52
CA HIS A 148 11.52 -13.63 -20.62
C HIS A 148 12.80 -13.62 -19.78
N PHE A 149 13.31 -14.78 -19.33
CA PHE A 149 14.56 -14.85 -18.58
C PHE A 149 15.78 -14.70 -19.49
N ALA A 150 15.74 -15.25 -20.71
CA ALA A 150 16.78 -15.05 -21.72
C ALA A 150 16.90 -13.56 -22.10
N LYS A 151 15.77 -12.86 -22.26
CA LYS A 151 15.73 -11.41 -22.47
C LYS A 151 16.30 -10.64 -21.27
N MET A 152 15.97 -11.06 -20.04
CA MET A 152 16.57 -10.47 -18.84
C MET A 152 18.09 -10.62 -18.85
N TRP A 153 18.61 -11.80 -19.18
CA TRP A 153 20.05 -12.03 -19.28
C TRP A 153 20.70 -11.12 -20.32
N ALA A 154 20.14 -11.05 -21.53
CA ALA A 154 20.62 -10.16 -22.59
C ALA A 154 20.71 -8.71 -22.10
N GLN A 155 19.65 -8.20 -21.47
CA GLN A 155 19.63 -6.85 -20.91
C GLN A 155 20.65 -6.66 -19.78
N MET A 156 20.86 -7.65 -18.91
CA MET A 156 21.88 -7.57 -17.86
C MET A 156 23.31 -7.52 -18.42
N SER A 157 23.56 -8.23 -19.54
CA SER A 157 24.86 -8.32 -20.19
C SER A 157 25.17 -7.16 -21.13
N GLU A 158 24.16 -6.57 -21.78
CA GLU A 158 24.33 -5.49 -22.75
C GLU A 158 24.44 -4.10 -22.11
N ILE A 159 23.90 -3.91 -20.91
CA ILE A 159 23.95 -2.61 -20.22
C ILE A 159 25.34 -2.40 -19.62
N GLU A 160 26.13 -1.49 -20.21
CA GLU A 160 27.35 -0.95 -19.59
C GLU A 160 27.04 0.28 -18.69
N PRO A 161 27.58 0.36 -17.46
CA PRO A 161 28.32 -0.68 -16.75
C PRO A 161 27.41 -1.84 -16.33
N SER A 162 27.94 -3.07 -16.41
CA SER A 162 27.24 -4.32 -16.09
C SER A 162 26.30 -4.16 -14.90
N SER A 163 25.02 -4.48 -15.10
CA SER A 163 24.04 -4.37 -14.03
C SER A 163 24.32 -5.35 -12.89
N MET A 164 25.01 -6.46 -13.18
CA MET A 164 25.47 -7.46 -12.22
C MET A 164 26.54 -6.93 -11.25
N VAL A 165 26.56 -7.50 -10.05
CA VAL A 165 27.44 -7.11 -8.93
C VAL A 165 28.41 -8.24 -8.56
N ASP A 166 29.52 -7.92 -7.89
CA ASP A 166 30.51 -8.93 -7.51
C ASP A 166 30.16 -9.67 -6.21
N THR A 167 29.45 -9.01 -5.27
CA THR A 167 28.99 -9.63 -4.02
C THR A 167 27.54 -9.26 -3.69
N SER A 168 26.91 -10.04 -2.81
CA SER A 168 25.55 -9.83 -2.32
C SER A 168 25.38 -8.49 -1.61
N GLU A 169 26.37 -8.06 -0.82
CA GLU A 169 26.32 -6.83 -0.02
C GLU A 169 26.29 -5.59 -0.93
N VAL A 170 27.08 -5.60 -2.00
CA VAL A 170 27.07 -4.55 -3.02
C VAL A 170 25.71 -4.51 -3.73
N GLY A 171 25.14 -5.69 -4.01
CA GLY A 171 23.78 -5.82 -4.56
C GLY A 171 22.74 -5.12 -3.70
N PHE A 172 22.68 -5.45 -2.41
CA PHE A 172 21.74 -4.84 -1.47
C PHE A 172 21.98 -3.33 -1.30
N LYS A 173 23.24 -2.89 -1.24
CA LYS A 173 23.56 -1.45 -1.17
C LYS A 173 23.05 -0.69 -2.39
N LYS A 174 23.24 -1.23 -3.59
CA LYS A 174 22.76 -0.66 -4.85
C LYS A 174 21.23 -0.59 -4.91
N VAL A 175 20.52 -1.54 -4.30
CA VAL A 175 19.05 -1.47 -4.15
C VAL A 175 18.65 -0.26 -3.30
N LYS A 176 19.37 0.02 -2.20
CA LYS A 176 19.06 1.18 -1.32
C LYS A 176 19.29 2.53 -2.00
N GLU A 177 20.30 2.61 -2.89
CA GLU A 177 20.58 3.79 -3.72
C GLU A 177 19.41 4.11 -4.67
N GLY A 178 18.57 3.12 -4.98
CA GLY A 178 17.31 3.28 -5.72
C GLY A 178 17.40 2.89 -7.19
N ASN A 179 16.24 2.74 -7.84
CA ASN A 179 16.10 2.36 -9.26
C ASN A 179 16.83 1.06 -9.68
N TYR A 180 17.08 0.16 -8.74
CA TYR A 180 17.71 -1.15 -8.98
C TYR A 180 16.96 -2.28 -8.27
N ALA A 181 16.74 -3.39 -8.98
CA ALA A 181 16.20 -4.63 -8.44
C ALA A 181 17.29 -5.71 -8.42
N PHE A 182 17.55 -6.25 -7.23
CA PHE A 182 18.53 -7.31 -7.04
C PHE A 182 17.83 -8.67 -7.04
N ILE A 183 18.33 -9.59 -7.87
CA ILE A 183 17.82 -10.95 -8.01
C ILE A 183 18.81 -11.89 -7.33
N TRP A 184 18.36 -12.54 -6.27
CA TRP A 184 19.18 -13.39 -5.42
C TRP A 184 18.33 -14.47 -4.73
N ASP A 185 18.99 -15.34 -3.97
CA ASP A 185 18.37 -16.42 -3.22
C ASP A 185 17.25 -15.92 -2.29
N THR A 186 16.13 -16.63 -2.29
CA THR A 186 14.93 -16.26 -1.54
C THR A 186 15.16 -16.24 -0.03
N THR A 187 15.98 -17.16 0.49
CA THR A 187 16.32 -17.25 1.92
C THR A 187 17.10 -16.03 2.37
N VAL A 188 18.10 -15.64 1.55
CA VAL A 188 18.95 -14.47 1.82
C VAL A 188 18.14 -13.18 1.70
N ASN A 189 17.26 -13.08 0.69
CA ASN A 189 16.37 -11.94 0.54
C ASN A 189 15.43 -11.79 1.73
N LYS A 190 14.75 -12.87 2.15
CA LYS A 190 13.89 -12.88 3.33
C LYS A 190 14.65 -12.42 4.57
N TYR A 191 15.84 -12.98 4.81
CA TYR A 191 16.69 -12.58 5.92
C TYR A 191 17.01 -11.08 5.87
N LYS A 192 17.43 -10.55 4.71
CA LYS A 192 17.79 -9.14 4.57
C LYS A 192 16.61 -8.18 4.68
N THR A 193 15.41 -8.59 4.24
CA THR A 193 14.18 -7.79 4.42
C THR A 193 13.71 -7.74 5.87
N ILE A 194 14.05 -8.75 6.68
CA ILE A 194 13.79 -8.75 8.13
C ILE A 194 14.78 -7.80 8.84
N GLU A 195 16.05 -7.81 8.42
CA GLU A 195 17.09 -6.94 8.97
C GLU A 195 16.89 -5.46 8.59
N ASP A 196 16.41 -5.21 7.36
CA ASP A 196 16.25 -3.86 6.82
C ASP A 196 14.86 -3.64 6.19
N CYS A 197 14.04 -2.84 6.88
CA CYS A 197 12.68 -2.50 6.47
C CYS A 197 12.60 -1.61 5.21
N ASP A 198 13.71 -1.04 4.73
CA ASP A 198 13.72 -0.31 3.45
C ASP A 198 13.72 -1.26 2.23
N LEU A 199 13.92 -2.57 2.44
CA LEU A 199 13.91 -3.59 1.40
C LEU A 199 12.59 -4.36 1.38
N MET A 200 12.15 -4.74 0.19
CA MET A 200 11.01 -5.63 -0.03
C MET A 200 11.28 -6.68 -1.10
N GLU A 201 10.75 -7.87 -0.89
CA GLU A 201 10.67 -8.95 -1.89
C GLU A 201 9.45 -8.72 -2.80
N ILE A 202 9.56 -9.05 -4.09
CA ILE A 202 8.49 -8.86 -5.08
C ILE A 202 8.25 -10.16 -5.83
N GLY A 203 6.99 -10.61 -5.83
CA GLY A 203 6.53 -11.77 -6.60
C GLY A 203 6.89 -13.12 -5.94
N PRO A 204 6.35 -14.22 -6.49
CA PRO A 204 6.71 -15.57 -6.05
C PRO A 204 8.10 -15.98 -6.55
N PRO A 205 8.74 -16.97 -5.90
CA PRO A 205 9.97 -17.56 -6.40
C PRO A 205 9.75 -18.21 -7.77
N PHE A 206 10.68 -17.98 -8.70
CA PHE A 206 10.58 -18.48 -10.09
C PHE A 206 11.45 -19.72 -10.35
N ASP A 207 12.41 -20.00 -9.47
CA ASP A 207 13.26 -21.18 -9.53
C ASP A 207 13.36 -21.77 -8.11
N PRO A 208 12.37 -22.60 -7.71
CA PRO A 208 12.35 -23.20 -6.38
C PRO A 208 13.44 -24.28 -6.30
N GLN A 209 14.64 -23.87 -5.87
CA GLN A 209 15.74 -24.78 -5.58
C GLN A 209 15.72 -25.19 -4.10
N GLY A 210 15.98 -26.47 -3.83
CA GLY A 210 16.16 -26.98 -2.48
C GLY A 210 17.61 -26.90 -2.02
N LEU A 211 17.83 -26.57 -0.74
CA LEU A 211 19.15 -26.69 -0.12
C LEU A 211 19.43 -28.15 0.22
N GLY A 212 20.62 -28.63 -0.15
CA GLY A 212 21.07 -30.00 0.11
C GLY A 212 22.45 -30.02 0.75
N ILE A 213 22.73 -31.09 1.50
CA ILE A 213 24.06 -31.36 2.04
C ILE A 213 24.82 -32.19 1.01
N SER A 214 25.95 -31.65 0.53
CA SER A 214 26.79 -32.34 -0.45
C SER A 214 27.77 -33.28 0.26
N VAL A 215 27.86 -34.52 -0.22
CA VAL A 215 28.80 -35.53 0.27
C VAL A 215 29.70 -36.01 -0.87
N PRO A 216 30.93 -36.49 -0.60
CA PRO A 216 31.81 -37.02 -1.62
C PRO A 216 31.17 -38.19 -2.38
N THR A 217 31.48 -38.30 -3.68
CA THR A 217 30.97 -39.38 -4.52
C THR A 217 31.40 -40.74 -3.97
N GLY A 218 30.44 -41.63 -3.71
CA GLY A 218 30.69 -42.98 -3.17
C GLY A 218 30.79 -43.07 -1.65
N ALA A 219 30.43 -42.02 -0.90
CA ALA A 219 30.42 -42.06 0.56
C ALA A 219 29.38 -43.06 1.11
N THR A 220 29.82 -43.98 1.97
CA THR A 220 28.97 -45.04 2.59
C THR A 220 27.83 -44.48 3.45
N TYR A 221 28.01 -43.29 4.03
CA TYR A 221 27.04 -42.66 4.94
C TYR A 221 25.92 -41.88 4.22
N THR A 222 25.95 -41.79 2.89
CA THR A 222 24.97 -40.98 2.13
C THR A 222 23.52 -41.36 2.42
N GLU A 223 23.24 -42.66 2.51
CA GLU A 223 21.90 -43.19 2.79
C GLU A 223 21.45 -42.87 4.23
N GLU A 224 22.35 -43.05 5.21
CA GLU A 224 22.07 -42.74 6.61
C GLU A 224 21.74 -41.25 6.81
N PHE A 225 22.49 -40.35 6.17
CA PHE A 225 22.21 -38.91 6.21
C PHE A 225 20.87 -38.57 5.56
N SER A 226 20.56 -39.16 4.40
CA SER A 226 19.29 -38.94 3.71
C SER A 226 18.09 -39.36 4.59
N MET A 227 18.17 -40.55 5.21
CA MET A 227 17.15 -41.03 6.14
C MET A 227 17.02 -40.17 7.39
N ALA A 228 18.14 -39.65 7.92
CA ALA A 228 18.11 -38.73 9.05
C ALA A 228 17.41 -37.40 8.68
N ILE A 229 17.67 -36.85 7.49
CA ILE A 229 17.02 -35.63 7.00
C ILE A 229 15.52 -35.86 6.81
N LEU A 230 15.11 -36.99 6.22
CA LEU A 230 13.70 -37.35 6.07
C LEU A 230 13.01 -37.45 7.43
N LYS A 231 13.63 -38.11 8.40
CA LYS A 231 13.09 -38.20 9.78
C LYS A 231 12.93 -36.83 10.43
N LEU A 232 13.87 -35.90 10.21
CA LEU A 232 13.77 -34.52 10.71
C LEU A 232 12.65 -33.73 10.03
N ASN A 233 12.39 -33.99 8.75
CA ASN A 233 11.29 -33.38 8.01
C ASN A 233 9.93 -33.92 8.47
N ASP A 234 9.78 -35.24 8.57
CA ASP A 234 8.54 -35.91 9.00
C ASP A 234 8.14 -35.54 10.43
N THR A 235 9.13 -35.37 11.31
CA THR A 235 8.90 -34.92 12.69
C THR A 235 8.65 -33.42 12.81
N GLY A 236 8.75 -32.66 11.71
CA GLY A 236 8.56 -31.20 11.69
C GLY A 236 9.67 -30.40 12.38
N ARG A 237 10.78 -31.04 12.76
CA ARG A 237 11.90 -30.37 13.44
C ARG A 237 12.60 -29.35 12.55
N ILE A 238 12.64 -29.59 11.24
CA ILE A 238 13.20 -28.62 10.28
C ILE A 238 12.37 -27.32 10.32
N SER A 239 11.04 -27.41 10.25
CA SER A 239 10.15 -26.25 10.33
C SER A 239 10.17 -25.57 11.72
N GLU A 240 10.42 -26.33 12.78
CA GLU A 240 10.64 -25.78 14.12
C GLU A 240 11.94 -24.96 14.18
N MET A 241 13.04 -25.49 13.64
CA MET A 241 14.32 -24.77 13.57
C MET A 241 14.19 -23.52 12.69
N GLU A 242 13.56 -23.64 11.52
CA GLU A 242 13.32 -22.50 10.63
C GLU A 242 12.56 -21.39 11.36
N ARG A 243 11.43 -21.71 12.01
CA ARG A 243 10.70 -20.73 12.84
C ARG A 243 11.55 -20.17 13.97
N LYS A 244 12.32 -21.00 14.67
CA LYS A 244 13.16 -20.52 15.77
C LYS A 244 14.19 -19.49 15.30
N TYR A 245 14.93 -19.80 14.24
CA TYR A 245 16.00 -18.92 13.76
C TYR A 245 15.48 -17.72 12.96
N VAL A 246 14.35 -17.83 12.27
CA VAL A 246 13.75 -16.73 11.51
C VAL A 246 12.88 -15.82 12.40
N THR A 247 12.06 -16.38 13.30
CA THR A 247 11.14 -15.58 14.16
C THR A 247 11.85 -14.88 15.32
N ILE A 248 12.92 -15.45 15.89
CA ILE A 248 13.67 -14.77 16.98
C ILE A 248 14.27 -13.44 16.49
N LEU A 249 14.62 -13.33 15.21
CA LEU A 249 15.11 -12.08 14.62
C LEU A 249 14.06 -10.96 14.63
N PHE A 250 12.77 -11.29 14.44
CA PHE A 250 11.68 -10.33 14.56
C PHE A 250 11.52 -9.78 15.99
N SER A 251 11.67 -10.64 16.99
CA SER A 251 11.55 -10.25 18.41
C SER A 251 12.69 -9.36 18.87
N ASN A 252 13.90 -9.55 18.33
CA ASN A 252 15.08 -8.80 18.75
C ASN A 252 15.14 -7.39 18.13
N HIS A 253 14.59 -7.21 16.92
CA HIS A 253 14.52 -5.89 16.27
C HIS A 253 13.29 -5.06 16.66
N SER A 254 12.19 -5.68 17.09
CA SER A 254 10.95 -4.95 17.38
C SER A 254 10.82 -4.50 18.84
N GLY A 255 11.68 -4.92 19.77
CA GLY A 255 11.53 -4.60 21.21
C GLY A 255 10.23 -5.13 21.85
N TYR A 256 9.39 -5.79 21.07
CA TYR A 256 8.15 -6.43 21.50
C TYR A 256 8.34 -7.94 21.35
N TYR A 257 8.30 -8.64 22.48
CA TYR A 257 8.05 -10.06 22.53
C TYR A 257 6.65 -10.31 21.97
N ILE A 258 6.53 -10.48 20.66
CA ILE A 258 5.29 -10.98 20.06
C ILE A 258 5.22 -12.46 20.41
N LEU A 259 4.59 -12.75 21.55
CA LEU A 259 4.04 -14.06 21.87
C LEU A 259 2.91 -14.34 20.87
N THR A 260 3.26 -14.78 19.66
CA THR A 260 2.30 -15.47 18.80
C THR A 260 2.07 -16.86 19.40
N TYR A 261 0.99 -16.94 20.18
CA TYR A 261 0.36 -18.20 20.57
C TYR A 261 0.03 -19.01 19.32
N LEU A 262 0.52 -20.25 19.32
CA LEU A 262 0.08 -21.32 18.44
C LEU A 262 -1.41 -21.60 18.70
N THR A 263 -2.22 -21.48 17.66
CA THR A 263 -3.40 -22.35 17.44
C THR A 263 -3.43 -22.72 15.98
#